data_AF-A0A971HA16-F1
#
_entry.id   AF-A0A971HA16-F1
#
_cell.length_a   1.000
_cell.length_b   1.000
_cell.length_c   1.000
_cell.angle_alpha   90.00
_cell.angle_beta   90.00
_cell.angle_gamma   90.00
#
_symmetry.space_group_name_H-M   'P 1'
#
loop_
_entity.id
_entity.type
_entity.pdbx_description
1 polymer ?
#
loop_
_entity_poly.entity_id
_entity_poly.type
_entity_poly.pdbx_seq_one_letter_code
_entity_poly.pdbx_strand_id
1 'polypeptide(L)'
;MKMLAFASRNAKEIIRDPLNMAFGIGFPLVVMLLLSAIQANIPVDLFKIDHLVPGIAIFALSFVSLFSGMLIAKDRSTSFLLRLFASPLTSKDFITGYT
;
A
#
# COMPACT_ATOMS: atom_id res chain seq x y z
N MET A 1 8.08 -15.32 -16.65
CA MET A 1 8.50 -13.98 -17.11
C MET A 1 7.33 -13.00 -17.28
N LYS A 2 6.23 -13.39 -17.94
CA LYS A 2 5.07 -12.51 -18.18
C LYS A 2 4.38 -12.02 -16.90
N MET A 3 4.12 -12.92 -15.94
CA MET A 3 3.60 -12.58 -14.61
C MET A 3 4.48 -11.55 -13.88
N LEU A 4 5.80 -11.77 -13.83
CA LEU A 4 6.73 -10.86 -13.15
C LEU A 4 6.77 -9.48 -13.79
N ALA A 5 6.63 -9.38 -15.12
CA ALA A 5 6.52 -8.10 -15.80
C ALA A 5 5.23 -7.36 -15.41
N PHE A 6 4.11 -8.09 -15.29
CA PHE A 6 2.84 -7.53 -14.84
C PHE A 6 2.89 -7.08 -13.38
N ALA A 7 3.41 -7.92 -12.48
CA ALA A 7 3.63 -7.57 -11.07
C ALA A 7 4.57 -6.36 -10.91
N SER A 8 5.64 -6.28 -11.71
CA SER A 8 6.54 -5.11 -11.71
C SER A 8 5.84 -3.83 -12.14
N ARG A 9 4.93 -3.89 -13.13
CA ARG A 9 4.08 -2.74 -13.48
C ARG A 9 3.20 -2.34 -12.30
N ASN A 10 2.53 -3.31 -11.67
CA ASN A 10 1.60 -3.04 -10.57
C ASN A 10 2.33 -2.38 -9.39
N ALA A 11 3.49 -2.91 -9.01
CA ALA A 11 4.36 -2.32 -7.99
C ALA A 11 4.78 -0.87 -8.36
N LYS A 12 5.19 -0.64 -9.61
CA LYS A 12 5.54 0.71 -10.09
C LYS A 12 4.36 1.68 -10.05
N GLU A 13 3.16 1.22 -10.37
CA GLU A 13 1.97 2.07 -10.33
C GLU A 13 1.58 2.42 -8.88
N ILE A 14 1.64 1.44 -7.98
CA ILE A 14 1.40 1.68 -6.55
C ILE A 14 2.42 2.67 -5.98
N ILE A 15 3.71 2.47 -6.27
CA ILE A 15 4.79 3.33 -5.74
C ILE A 15 4.72 4.74 -6.33
N ARG A 16 4.34 4.90 -7.59
CA ARG A 16 4.32 6.22 -8.27
C ARG A 16 3.07 7.04 -7.96
N ASP A 17 2.06 6.45 -7.33
CA ASP A 17 0.86 7.18 -6.95
C ASP A 17 1.15 8.06 -5.71
N PRO A 18 1.03 9.40 -5.81
CA PRO A 18 1.29 10.30 -4.69
C PRO A 18 0.36 10.05 -3.50
N LEU A 19 -0.86 9.57 -3.75
CA LEU A 19 -1.81 9.24 -2.68
C LEU A 19 -1.30 8.04 -1.87
N ASN A 20 -0.76 7.03 -2.55
CA ASN A 20 -0.21 5.85 -1.88
C ASN A 20 1.03 6.20 -1.05
N MET A 21 1.90 7.09 -1.53
CA MET A 21 3.02 7.60 -0.72
C MET A 21 2.53 8.39 0.50
N ALA A 22 1.54 9.26 0.31
CA ALA A 22 0.98 10.08 1.38
C ALA A 22 0.38 9.21 2.51
N PHE A 23 -0.38 8.17 2.16
CA PHE A 23 -0.99 7.28 3.16
C PHE A 23 -0.05 6.18 3.66
N GLY A 24 0.85 5.65 2.82
CA GLY A 24 1.75 4.56 3.20
C GLY A 24 2.92 5.01 4.09
N ILE A 25 3.35 6.27 3.97
CA ILE A 25 4.48 6.82 4.74
C ILE A 25 4.04 8.05 5.53
N GLY A 26 3.44 9.03 4.86
CA GLY A 26 3.09 10.31 5.49
C GLY A 26 2.12 10.16 6.67
N PHE A 27 1.00 9.46 6.46
CA PHE A 27 -0.02 9.25 7.48
C PHE A 27 0.51 8.51 8.72
N PRO A 28 1.18 7.34 8.61
CA PRO A 28 1.83 6.67 9.74
C PRO A 28 2.78 7.56 10.53
N LEU A 29 3.60 8.38 9.84
CA LEU A 29 4.54 9.29 10.51
C LEU A 29 3.81 10.43 11.23
N VAL A 30 2.78 11.01 10.64
CA VAL A 30 1.95 12.03 11.30
C VAL A 30 1.31 11.46 12.56
N VAL A 31 0.71 10.27 12.49
CA VAL A 31 0.14 9.59 13.65
C VAL A 31 1.21 9.32 14.71
N MET A 32 2.39 8.86 14.31
CA MET A 32 3.50 8.61 15.23
C MET A 32 3.93 9.87 15.98
N LEU A 33 4.11 10.98 15.27
CA LEU A 33 4.50 12.27 15.86
C LEU A 33 3.42 12.81 16.79
N LEU A 34 2.14 12.72 16.41
CA LEU A 34 1.03 13.17 17.24
C LEU A 34 0.95 12.37 18.55
N LEU A 35 1.03 11.03 18.49
CA LEU A 35 0.97 10.19 19.68
C LEU A 35 2.22 10.37 20.57
N SER A 36 3.39 10.59 19.97
CA SER A 36 4.62 10.93 20.72
C SER A 36 4.51 12.29 21.41
N ALA A 37 3.87 13.28 20.77
CA ALA A 37 3.62 14.59 21.39
C ALA A 37 2.64 14.47 22.56
N ILE A 38 1.61 13.63 22.45
CA ILE A 38 0.70 13.35 23.57
C ILE A 38 1.47 12.69 24.72
N GLN A 39 2.34 11.71 24.43
CA GLN A 39 3.18 11.06 25.44
C GLN A 39 3.98 12.06 26.29
N ALA A 40 4.54 13.09 25.64
CA ALA A 40 5.34 14.11 26.31
C ALA A 40 4.54 14.96 27.31
N ASN A 41 3.21 14.92 27.25
CA ASN A 41 2.30 15.71 28.09
C ASN A 41 1.50 14.87 29.10
N ILE A 42 1.73 13.55 29.18
CA ILE A 42 1.05 12.66 30.12
C ILE A 42 2.06 11.93 31.03
N PRO A 43 1.72 11.68 32.31
CA PRO A 43 2.63 11.01 33.25
C PRO A 43 2.66 9.48 33.09
N VAL A 44 1.86 8.92 32.17
CA VAL A 44 1.72 7.47 31.97
C VAL A 44 2.38 7.07 30.66
N ASP A 45 3.12 5.97 30.67
CA ASP A 45 3.89 5.46 29.54
C ASP A 45 3.03 4.69 28.52
N LEU A 46 2.06 5.36 27.89
CA LEU A 46 1.09 4.72 26.99
C LEU A 46 1.53 4.71 25.51
N PHE A 47 2.15 5.79 25.06
CA PHE A 47 2.56 6.04 23.67
C PHE A 47 4.09 6.18 23.53
N LYS A 48 4.85 5.47 24.37
CA LYS A 48 6.31 5.38 24.20
C LYS A 48 6.65 4.87 22.80
N ILE A 49 7.64 5.51 22.18
CA ILE A 49 8.08 5.21 20.81
C ILE A 49 8.42 3.72 20.64
N ASP A 50 9.07 3.11 21.63
CA ASP A 50 9.44 1.68 21.59
C ASP A 50 8.24 0.74 21.43
N HIS A 51 7.08 1.10 21.99
CA HIS A 51 5.84 0.34 21.85
C HIS A 51 5.04 0.75 20.61
N LEU A 52 5.17 2.01 20.20
CA LEU A 52 4.39 2.59 19.11
C LEU A 52 4.92 2.20 17.72
N VAL A 53 6.25 2.19 17.54
CA VAL A 53 6.92 1.87 16.27
C VAL A 53 6.47 0.54 15.67
N PRO A 54 6.51 -0.60 16.39
CA PRO A 54 6.08 -1.88 15.81
C PRO A 54 4.59 -1.88 15.42
N GLY A 55 3.73 -1.24 16.21
CA GLY A 55 2.30 -1.12 15.90
C GLY A 55 2.04 -0.29 14.63
N ILE A 56 2.71 0.86 14.51
CA ILE A 56 2.60 1.72 13.33
C ILE A 56 3.18 1.04 12.08
N ALA A 57 4.28 0.28 12.21
CA ALA A 57 4.84 -0.47 11.10
C ALA A 57 3.87 -1.50 10.52
N ILE A 58 3.22 -2.30 11.39
CA ILE A 58 2.21 -3.28 10.97
C ILE A 58 0.98 -2.57 10.38
N PHE A 59 0.54 -1.48 11.01
CA PHE A 59 -0.56 -0.68 10.50
C PHE A 59 -0.28 -0.13 9.09
N ALA A 60 0.93 0.40 8.86
CA ALA A 60 1.33 0.92 7.55
C ALA A 60 1.32 -0.16 6.45
N LEU A 61 1.71 -1.40 6.79
CA LEU A 61 1.66 -2.53 5.86
C LEU A 61 0.23 -2.87 5.41
N SER A 62 -0.80 -2.60 6.22
CA SER A 62 -2.20 -2.84 5.85
C SER A 62 -2.63 -1.99 4.63
N PHE A 63 -2.02 -0.82 4.42
CA PHE A 63 -2.31 0.02 3.26
C PHE A 63 -1.89 -0.61 1.94
N VAL A 64 -0.91 -1.53 1.93
CA VAL A 64 -0.53 -2.25 0.70
C VAL A 64 -1.72 -3.01 0.12
N SER A 65 -2.50 -3.66 0.99
CA SER A 65 -3.74 -4.36 0.59
C SER A 65 -4.77 -3.38 0.00
N LEU A 66 -4.96 -2.22 0.66
CA LEU A 66 -5.86 -1.18 0.18
C LEU A 66 -5.45 -0.67 -1.20
N PHE A 67 -4.17 -0.33 -1.38
CA PHE A 67 -3.65 0.19 -2.65
C PHE A 67 -3.74 -0.83 -3.79
N SER A 68 -3.48 -2.11 -3.51
CA SER A 68 -3.70 -3.19 -4.47
C SER A 68 -5.18 -3.29 -4.86
N GLY A 69 -6.10 -3.20 -3.91
CA GLY A 69 -7.54 -3.18 -4.17
C GLY A 69 -7.97 -2.00 -5.05
N MET A 70 -7.46 -0.80 -4.77
CA MET A 70 -7.72 0.39 -5.60
C MET A 70 -7.16 0.22 -7.01
N LEU A 71 -5.96 -0.34 -7.17
CA LEU A 71 -5.35 -0.60 -8.48
C LEU A 71 -6.21 -1.56 -9.29
N ILE A 72 -6.68 -2.66 -8.69
CA ILE A 72 -7.57 -3.62 -9.36
C ILE A 72 -8.87 -2.92 -9.80
N ALA A 73 -9.47 -2.11 -8.94
CA ALA A 73 -10.70 -1.38 -9.26
C ALA A 73 -10.50 -0.39 -10.43
N LYS A 74 -9.36 0.31 -10.47
CA LYS A 74 -8.96 1.21 -11.55
C LYS A 74 -8.70 0.46 -12.85
N ASP A 75 -7.97 -0.64 -12.79
CA ASP A 75 -7.66 -1.45 -13.96
C ASP A 75 -8.92 -2.06 -14.58
N ARG A 76 -9.90 -2.46 -13.75
CA ARG A 76 -11.19 -3.01 -14.20
C ARG A 76 -12.15 -1.97 -14.78
N SER A 77 -12.05 -0.71 -14.35
CA SER A 77 -12.92 0.39 -14.80
C SER A 77 -12.37 1.16 -16.00
N THR A 78 -11.15 0.85 -16.45
CA THR A 78 -10.48 1.55 -17.55
C THR A 78 -10.26 0.63 -18.76
N SER A 79 -9.81 1.22 -19.87
CA SER A 79 -9.44 0.48 -21.10
C SER A 79 -8.25 -0.46 -20.92
N PHE A 80 -7.59 -0.45 -19.75
CA PHE A 80 -6.50 -1.37 -19.44
C PHE A 80 -6.96 -2.83 -19.45
N LEU A 81 -8.13 -3.14 -18.89
CA LEU A 81 -8.66 -4.51 -18.89
C LEU A 81 -8.78 -5.11 -20.31
N LEU A 82 -9.25 -4.31 -21.28
CA LEU A 82 -9.36 -4.75 -22.68
C LEU A 82 -7.98 -5.06 -23.29
N ARG A 83 -6.98 -4.23 -23.01
CA ARG A 83 -5.60 -4.48 -23.46
C ARG A 83 -5.02 -5.74 -22.82
N LEU A 84 -5.42 -6.03 -21.58
CA LEU A 84 -4.97 -7.21 -20.86
C LEU A 84 -5.56 -8.50 -21.45
N PHE A 85 -6.81 -8.48 -21.92
CA PHE A 85 -7.41 -9.60 -22.66
C PHE A 85 -6.73 -9.87 -24.00
N ALA A 86 -6.19 -8.84 -24.66
CA ALA A 86 -5.40 -9.01 -25.88
C ALA A 86 -3.94 -9.43 -25.61
N SER A 87 -3.51 -9.44 -24.35
CA SER A 87 -2.14 -9.80 -23.96
C SER A 87 -1.97 -11.32 -23.84
N PRO A 88 -0.75 -11.86 -23.94
CA PRO A 88 -0.51 -13.30 -23.84
C PRO A 88 -0.44 -13.80 -22.38
N LEU A 89 -1.11 -13.09 -21.46
CA LEU A 89 -1.23 -13.45 -20.04
C LEU A 89 -2.32 -14.50 -19.84
N THR A 90 -2.04 -15.50 -19.02
CA THR A 90 -3.06 -16.46 -18.61
C THR A 90 -3.86 -15.93 -17.40
N SER A 91 -5.02 -16.51 -17.12
CA SER A 91 -5.80 -16.17 -15.92
C SER A 91 -5.01 -16.36 -14.63
N LYS A 92 -4.10 -17.35 -14.60
CA LYS A 92 -3.20 -17.57 -13.45
C LYS A 92 -2.23 -16.41 -13.29
N ASP A 93 -1.53 -16.02 -14.37
CA ASP A 93 -0.59 -14.89 -14.36
C ASP A 93 -1.27 -13.57 -13.95
N PHE A 94 -2.54 -13.40 -14.33
CA PHE A 94 -3.34 -12.24 -13.96
C PHE A 94 -3.62 -12.19 -12.46
N ILE A 95 -4.14 -13.28 -11.88
CA ILE A 95 -4.49 -13.33 -10.45
C ILE A 95 -3.22 -13.19 -9.59
N THR A 96 -2.18 -13.95 -9.90
CA THR A 96 -0.94 -13.95 -9.11
C THR A 96 -0.10 -12.70 -9.34
N GLY A 97 -0.34 -11.93 -10.40
CA GLY A 97 0.37 -10.67 -10.64
C GLY A 97 -0.15 -9.48 -9.84
N TYR A 98 -1.29 -9.61 -9.15
CA TYR A 98 -1.77 -8.62 -8.17
C TYR A 98 -1.46 -8.99 -6.72
N THR A 99 -0.92 -10.18 -6.49
CA THR A 99 -0.42 -10.65 -5.18
C THR A 99 1.06 -10.34 -5.05
#